data_AF-A0A6V8K505-F1
#
_entry.id   AF-A0A6V8K505-F1
#
_cell.length_a   1.000
_cell.length_b   1.000
_cell.length_c   1.000
_cell.angle_alpha   90.00
_cell.angle_beta   90.00
_cell.angle_gamma   90.00
#
_symmetry.space_group_name_H-M   'P 1'
#
loop_
_entity.id
_entity.type
_entity.pdbx_description
1 polymer ?
#
loop_
_entity_poly.entity_id
_entity_poly.type
_entity_poly.pdbx_seq_one_letter_code
_entity_poly.pdbx_strand_id
1 'polypeptide(L)'
;MVPLLALWPAAPAAAHGGPLVLDAAGDGASGVTVRATYKKDGHPVDDQVLRLVLNATADGGRKVGPVQLNPSNEGQGFYTTGAVLTPGKWTITVTSPEPNPGKAEVTVEARVAQTAPPPEADPSQDASGGAWRWWVAGGAVLLGLLIALVLFSRQRTPTASAR
;
A
#
# COMPACT_ATOMS: atom_id res chain seq x y z
N MET A 1 21.87 26.99 -46.02
CA MET A 1 22.82 26.59 -44.96
C MET A 1 22.03 25.79 -43.93
N VAL A 2 22.33 24.50 -43.79
CA VAL A 2 21.65 23.61 -42.82
C VAL A 2 22.49 23.63 -41.55
N PRO A 3 21.94 23.92 -40.36
CA PRO A 3 22.72 23.89 -39.14
C PRO A 3 23.02 22.43 -38.77
N LEU A 4 24.31 22.12 -38.62
CA LEU A 4 24.76 20.85 -38.09
C LEU A 4 24.44 20.82 -36.60
N LEU A 5 23.49 19.96 -36.20
CA LEU A 5 23.17 19.70 -34.80
C LEU A 5 24.35 18.93 -34.19
N ALA A 6 25.17 19.60 -33.38
CA ALA A 6 26.25 18.96 -32.65
C ALA A 6 25.67 18.09 -31.52
N LEU A 7 25.69 16.77 -31.68
CA LEU A 7 25.46 15.84 -30.57
C LEU A 7 26.68 15.90 -29.65
N TRP A 8 26.53 16.53 -28.48
CA TRP A 8 27.51 16.41 -27.42
C TRP A 8 27.54 14.96 -26.91
N PRO A 9 28.72 14.33 -26.72
CA PRO A 9 28.78 13.02 -26.10
C PRO A 9 28.25 13.12 -24.66
N ALA A 10 27.29 12.26 -24.32
CA ALA A 10 26.87 12.07 -22.95
C ALA A 10 28.07 11.59 -22.14
N ALA A 11 28.40 12.30 -21.06
CA ALA A 11 29.43 11.85 -20.13
C ALA A 11 29.00 10.50 -19.51
N PRO A 12 29.92 9.56 -19.27
CA PRO A 12 29.59 8.32 -18.58
C PRO A 12 29.02 8.65 -17.19
N ALA A 13 27.89 8.02 -16.84
CA ALA A 13 27.35 8.09 -15.50
C ALA A 13 28.42 7.59 -14.51
N ALA A 14 28.66 8.35 -13.44
CA ALA A 14 29.61 7.94 -12.42
C ALA A 14 29.12 6.63 -11.79
N ALA A 15 29.86 5.54 -12.00
CA ALA A 15 29.56 4.27 -11.35
C ALA A 15 29.86 4.41 -9.85
N HIS A 16 28.79 4.60 -9.06
CA HIS A 16 28.81 4.33 -7.62
C HIS A 16 29.00 2.81 -7.42
N GLY A 17 29.82 2.43 -6.44
CA GLY A 17 30.24 1.04 -6.27
C GLY A 17 31.10 0.82 -5.04
N GLY A 18 31.35 -0.46 -4.73
CA GLY A 18 32.19 -0.88 -3.61
C GLY A 18 31.42 -1.18 -2.32
N PRO A 19 32.10 -1.11 -1.15
CA PRO A 19 31.52 -1.48 0.14
C PRO A 19 30.28 -0.66 0.50
N LEU A 20 29.40 -1.27 1.28
CA LEU A 20 28.13 -0.67 1.69
C LEU A 20 28.13 -0.28 3.16
N VAL A 21 27.37 0.76 3.46
CA VAL A 21 26.83 1.01 4.80
C VAL A 21 25.42 0.45 4.84
N LEU A 22 25.18 -0.43 5.81
CA LEU A 22 23.87 -1.03 6.07
C LEU A 22 23.29 -0.38 7.33
N ASP A 23 22.07 0.13 7.24
CA ASP A 23 21.35 0.77 8.33
C ASP A 23 20.10 -0.08 8.61
N ALA A 24 20.13 -0.85 9.70
CA ALA A 24 19.13 -1.86 10.01
C ALA A 24 18.29 -1.45 11.23
N ALA A 25 16.98 -1.63 11.14
CA ALA A 25 16.04 -1.32 12.21
C ALA A 25 14.88 -2.33 12.25
N GLY A 26 14.23 -2.47 13.41
CA GLY A 26 12.98 -3.22 13.50
C GLY A 26 11.86 -2.49 12.77
N ASP A 27 10.95 -3.22 12.13
CA ASP A 27 9.78 -2.65 11.43
C ASP A 27 8.64 -2.21 12.36
N GLY A 28 8.88 -2.28 13.68
CA GLY A 28 7.85 -2.05 14.69
C GLY A 28 6.89 -3.22 14.91
N ALA A 29 7.17 -4.38 14.33
CA ALA A 29 6.45 -5.63 14.56
C ALA A 29 7.46 -6.77 14.69
N SER A 30 7.35 -7.79 13.84
CA SER A 30 8.16 -9.00 13.84
C SER A 30 9.20 -9.04 12.71
N GLY A 31 9.44 -7.93 12.02
CA GLY A 31 10.39 -7.84 10.91
C GLY A 31 11.51 -6.83 11.15
N VAL A 32 12.44 -6.82 10.18
CA VAL A 32 13.57 -5.90 10.12
C VAL A 32 13.59 -5.24 8.76
N THR A 33 13.77 -3.93 8.72
CA THR A 33 14.06 -3.15 7.52
C THR A 33 15.53 -2.77 7.49
N VAL A 34 16.09 -2.68 6.27
CA VAL A 34 17.49 -2.33 6.05
C VAL A 34 17.59 -1.36 4.89
N ARG A 35 18.30 -0.25 5.08
CA ARG A 35 18.71 0.65 4.01
C ARG A 35 20.18 0.42 3.67
N ALA A 36 20.48 0.23 2.39
CA ALA A 36 21.83 0.08 1.86
C ALA A 36 22.26 1.34 1.10
N THR A 37 23.45 1.84 1.43
CA THR A 37 24.07 2.98 0.75
C THR A 37 25.52 2.69 0.42
N TYR A 38 26.02 3.25 -0.67
CA TYR A 38 27.44 3.15 -1.03
C TYR A 38 28.29 3.94 -0.04
N LYS A 39 29.30 3.29 0.55
CA LYS A 39 30.14 3.91 1.60
C LYS A 39 30.89 5.14 1.09
N LYS A 40 31.21 5.19 -0.20
CA LYS A 40 32.05 6.23 -0.81
C LYS A 40 31.33 7.59 -0.89
N ASP A 41 30.06 7.60 -1.27
CA ASP A 41 29.32 8.80 -1.63
C ASP A 41 27.94 8.90 -0.95
N GLY A 42 27.57 7.90 -0.14
CA GLY A 42 26.30 7.85 0.59
C GLY A 42 25.08 7.64 -0.28
N HIS A 43 25.23 7.40 -1.59
CA HIS A 43 24.09 7.22 -2.48
C HIS A 43 23.35 5.92 -2.14
N PRO A 44 22.01 5.91 -2.14
CA PRO A 44 21.23 4.68 -2.08
C PRO A 44 21.65 3.73 -3.20
N VAL A 45 21.66 2.44 -2.91
CA VAL A 45 21.90 1.43 -3.95
C VAL A 45 20.64 1.31 -4.81
N ASP A 46 20.70 1.83 -6.04
CA ASP A 46 19.58 1.88 -7.00
C ASP A 46 19.87 1.21 -8.35
N ASP A 47 21.12 0.79 -8.55
CA ASP A 47 21.65 0.21 -9.78
C ASP A 47 21.65 -1.32 -9.79
N GLN A 48 21.34 -1.96 -8.65
CA GLN A 48 21.30 -3.41 -8.52
C GLN A 48 20.48 -3.89 -7.31
N VAL A 49 20.08 -5.16 -7.35
CA VAL A 49 19.47 -5.86 -6.22
C VAL A 49 20.55 -6.61 -5.45
N LEU A 50 20.66 -6.35 -4.15
CA LEU A 50 21.62 -6.96 -3.24
C LEU A 50 21.09 -8.27 -2.66
N ARG A 51 22.01 -9.17 -2.33
CA ARG A 51 21.71 -10.42 -1.59
C ARG A 51 22.02 -10.23 -0.11
N LEU A 52 21.25 -9.39 0.56
CA LEU A 52 21.42 -9.17 2.00
C LEU A 52 20.94 -10.39 2.78
N VAL A 53 21.72 -10.80 3.78
CA VAL A 53 21.41 -11.95 4.63
C VAL A 53 21.37 -11.52 6.09
N LEU A 54 20.33 -11.93 6.81
CA LEU A 54 20.14 -11.68 8.22
C LEU A 54 20.30 -12.96 9.04
N ASN A 55 21.03 -12.85 10.14
CA ASN A 55 21.04 -13.81 11.23
C ASN A 55 20.65 -13.08 12.51
N ALA A 56 19.90 -13.76 13.37
CA ALA A 56 19.36 -13.17 14.58
C ALA A 56 19.49 -14.15 15.75
N THR A 57 19.81 -13.62 16.92
CA THR A 57 19.84 -14.37 18.19
C THR A 57 19.05 -13.61 19.24
N ALA A 58 18.08 -14.27 19.87
CA ALA A 58 17.30 -13.68 20.96
C ALA A 58 17.96 -13.90 22.31
N ASP A 59 17.48 -13.14 23.29
CA ASP A 59 17.67 -13.48 24.69
C ASP A 59 17.13 -14.90 24.96
N GLY A 60 17.93 -15.71 25.64
CA GLY A 60 17.67 -17.14 25.86
C GLY A 60 18.16 -18.08 24.75
N GLY A 61 18.89 -17.58 23.75
CA GLY A 61 19.63 -18.41 22.78
C GLY A 61 18.82 -18.91 21.58
N ARG A 62 17.56 -18.47 21.42
CA ARG A 62 16.78 -18.71 20.19
C ARG A 62 17.47 -18.06 19.00
N LYS A 63 17.39 -18.68 17.83
CA LYS A 63 18.03 -18.18 16.60
C LYS A 63 17.04 -18.13 15.45
N VAL A 64 17.22 -17.14 14.57
CA VAL A 64 16.55 -17.02 13.28
C VAL A 64 17.61 -16.77 12.22
N GLY A 65 17.48 -17.43 11.07
CA GLY A 65 18.36 -17.26 9.91
C GLY A 65 19.30 -18.43 9.61
N PRO A 66 20.04 -18.37 8.49
CA PRO A 66 20.14 -17.21 7.60
C PRO A 66 18.86 -16.92 6.82
N VAL A 67 18.39 -15.67 6.84
CA VAL A 67 17.23 -15.18 6.08
C VAL A 67 17.71 -14.22 5.00
N GLN A 68 17.40 -14.49 3.75
CA GLN A 68 17.64 -13.51 2.68
C GLN A 68 16.55 -12.44 2.69
N LEU A 69 16.95 -11.16 2.66
CA LEU A 69 16.00 -10.06 2.61
C LEU A 69 15.51 -9.83 1.18
N ASN A 70 14.27 -9.35 1.08
CA ASN A 70 13.65 -8.96 -0.17
C ASN A 70 13.69 -7.43 -0.34
N PRO A 71 13.80 -6.90 -1.56
CA PRO A 71 13.58 -5.49 -1.83
C PRO A 71 12.22 -5.02 -1.28
N SER A 72 12.20 -3.83 -0.69
CA SER A 72 10.99 -3.20 -0.15
C SER A 72 10.38 -2.22 -1.14
N ASN A 73 9.08 -1.96 -1.00
CA ASN A 73 8.37 -0.92 -1.76
C ASN A 73 8.58 0.49 -1.19
N GLU A 74 9.39 0.65 -0.14
CA GLU A 74 9.74 1.94 0.47
C GLU A 74 10.66 2.80 -0.41
N GLY A 75 11.37 2.19 -1.35
CA GLY A 75 12.25 2.89 -2.29
C GLY A 75 13.50 2.08 -2.64
N GLN A 76 14.35 2.69 -3.46
CA GLN A 76 15.62 2.08 -3.86
C GLN A 76 16.55 1.89 -2.66
N GLY A 77 17.25 0.76 -2.62
CA GLY A 77 18.18 0.42 -1.54
C GLY A 77 17.51 -0.01 -0.23
N PHE A 78 16.19 -0.15 -0.18
CA PHE A 78 15.46 -0.64 0.99
C PHE A 78 15.13 -2.13 0.87
N TYR A 79 15.28 -2.85 1.98
CA TYR A 79 15.09 -4.28 2.07
C TYR A 79 14.34 -4.64 3.34
N THR A 80 13.60 -5.75 3.32
CA THR A 80 12.83 -6.25 4.49
C THR A 80 12.90 -7.77 4.59
N THR A 81 12.79 -8.28 5.82
CA THR A 81 12.61 -9.71 6.09
C THR A 81 11.15 -10.16 6.02
N GLY A 82 10.20 -9.23 6.16
CA GLY A 82 8.85 -9.57 6.62
C GLY A 82 8.84 -10.12 8.06
N ALA A 83 7.71 -10.67 8.48
CA ALA A 83 7.48 -11.17 9.84
C ALA A 83 8.22 -12.49 10.12
N VAL A 84 9.44 -12.41 10.67
CA VAL A 84 10.30 -13.59 10.93
C VAL A 84 10.69 -13.75 12.40
N LEU A 85 10.62 -12.68 13.19
CA LEU A 85 11.00 -12.67 14.59
C LEU A 85 9.78 -12.94 15.48
N THR A 86 9.95 -13.80 16.48
CA THR A 86 8.96 -13.88 17.56
C THR A 86 9.15 -12.72 18.54
N PRO A 87 8.11 -12.32 19.31
CA PRO A 87 8.23 -11.21 20.24
C PRO A 87 9.40 -11.33 21.22
N GLY A 88 9.97 -10.19 21.58
CA GLY A 88 11.10 -10.03 22.50
C GLY A 88 12.32 -9.39 21.85
N LYS A 89 13.42 -9.36 22.61
CA LYS A 89 14.67 -8.72 22.22
C LYS A 89 15.56 -9.63 21.37
N TRP A 90 16.09 -9.08 20.28
CA TRP A 90 16.95 -9.77 19.32
C TRP A 90 18.19 -8.97 18.99
N THR A 91 19.35 -9.63 18.97
CA THR A 91 20.56 -9.14 18.29
C THR A 91 20.55 -9.64 16.86
N ILE A 92 20.55 -8.71 15.92
CA ILE A 92 20.45 -8.92 14.49
C ILE A 92 21.79 -8.59 13.85
N THR A 93 22.28 -9.47 12.99
CA THR A 93 23.42 -9.22 12.12
C THR A 93 22.96 -9.31 10.67
N VAL A 94 23.15 -8.25 9.90
CA VAL A 94 22.90 -8.21 8.45
C VAL A 94 24.22 -8.12 7.72
N THR A 95 24.39 -8.93 6.69
CA THR A 95 25.58 -8.93 5.83
C THR A 95 25.21 -8.77 4.36
N SER A 96 26.07 -8.05 3.64
CA SER A 96 26.10 -8.02 2.18
C SER A 96 27.39 -8.71 1.72
N PRO A 97 27.32 -9.70 0.82
CA PRO A 97 28.50 -10.37 0.27
C PRO A 97 29.20 -9.54 -0.81
N GLU A 98 30.31 -10.04 -1.33
CA GLU A 98 30.94 -9.49 -2.54
C GLU A 98 29.97 -9.49 -3.74
N PRO A 99 30.09 -8.49 -4.65
CA PRO A 99 31.16 -7.48 -4.75
C PRO A 99 30.97 -6.24 -3.87
N ASN A 100 29.86 -6.15 -3.12
CA ASN A 100 29.52 -4.98 -2.31
C ASN A 100 29.47 -5.35 -0.81
N PRO A 101 30.64 -5.59 -0.19
CA PRO A 101 30.69 -6.08 1.18
C PRO A 101 30.14 -5.03 2.15
N GLY A 102 29.35 -5.48 3.11
CA GLY A 102 28.78 -4.65 4.16
C GLY A 102 28.32 -5.49 5.35
N LYS A 103 28.32 -4.90 6.55
CA LYS A 103 27.82 -5.55 7.77
C LYS A 103 27.19 -4.51 8.69
N ALA A 104 26.05 -4.85 9.27
CA ALA A 104 25.44 -4.13 10.37
C ALA A 104 25.08 -5.11 11.49
N GLU A 105 25.15 -4.62 12.72
CA GLU A 105 24.67 -5.34 13.90
C GLU A 105 23.83 -4.38 14.75
N VAL A 106 22.62 -4.81 15.10
CA VAL A 106 21.66 -3.97 15.83
C VAL A 106 20.83 -4.82 16.77
N THR A 107 20.44 -4.25 17.90
CA THR A 107 19.45 -4.86 18.79
C THR A 107 18.07 -4.28 18.51
N VAL A 108 17.08 -5.14 18.30
CA VAL A 108 15.69 -4.75 18.04
C VAL A 108 14.74 -5.42 19.03
N GLU A 109 13.65 -4.74 19.36
CA GLU A 109 12.55 -5.31 20.14
C GLU A 109 11.42 -5.67 19.17
N ALA A 110 11.21 -6.98 18.98
CA ALA A 110 10.12 -7.49 18.15
C ALA A 110 8.83 -7.54 18.97
N ARG A 111 7.71 -7.14 18.37
CA ARG A 111 6.39 -7.13 18.98
C ARG A 111 5.32 -7.66 18.04
N VAL A 112 4.15 -7.98 18.60
CA VAL A 112 3.00 -8.37 17.78
C VAL A 112 2.55 -7.17 16.94
N ALA A 113 2.26 -7.39 15.66
CA ALA A 113 1.74 -6.36 14.77
C ALA A 113 0.42 -5.79 15.32
N GLN A 114 0.24 -4.47 15.18
CA GLN A 114 -0.98 -3.81 15.62
C GLN A 114 -2.04 -3.88 14.52
N THR A 115 -3.24 -4.33 14.86
CA THR A 115 -4.40 -4.31 13.97
C THR A 115 -5.20 -3.03 14.19
N ALA A 116 -5.67 -2.40 13.10
CA ALA A 116 -6.61 -1.30 13.20
C ALA A 116 -7.93 -1.77 13.83
N PRO A 117 -8.63 -0.92 14.62
CA PRO A 117 -9.98 -1.22 15.06
C PRO A 117 -10.90 -1.48 13.85
N PRO A 118 -11.92 -2.35 13.98
CA PRO A 118 -12.94 -2.49 12.95
C PRO A 118 -13.58 -1.12 12.65
N PRO A 119 -13.96 -0.84 11.39
CA PRO A 119 -14.72 0.36 11.07
C PRO A 119 -16.04 0.34 11.86
N GLU A 120 -16.36 1.46 12.49
CA GLU A 120 -17.63 1.65 13.18
C GLU A 120 -18.77 1.62 12.15
N ALA A 121 -19.84 0.88 12.45
CA ALA A 121 -20.97 0.76 11.54
C ALA A 121 -21.65 2.14 11.39
N ASP A 122 -21.70 2.65 10.16
CA ASP A 122 -22.34 3.93 9.86
C ASP A 122 -23.88 3.73 9.75
N PRO A 123 -24.68 4.21 10.71
CA PRO A 123 -26.14 4.01 10.71
C PRO A 123 -26.84 4.69 9.50
N SER A 124 -26.12 5.53 8.76
CA SER A 124 -26.62 6.23 7.56
C SER A 124 -26.92 5.29 6.38
N GLN A 125 -26.27 4.13 6.32
CA GLN A 125 -26.42 3.21 5.19
C GLN A 125 -27.76 2.44 5.23
N ASP A 126 -28.33 2.20 6.41
CA ASP A 126 -29.64 1.57 6.56
C ASP A 126 -30.82 2.51 6.23
N ALA A 127 -30.66 3.82 6.46
CA ALA A 127 -31.70 4.80 6.15
C ALA A 127 -31.96 4.97 4.64
N SER A 128 -30.92 4.74 3.83
CA SER A 128 -30.96 4.90 2.37
C SER A 128 -31.87 3.86 1.68
N GLY A 129 -31.94 2.65 2.23
CA GLY A 129 -32.78 1.57 1.69
C GLY A 129 -34.29 1.74 1.98
N GLY A 130 -34.62 2.47 3.06
CA GLY A 130 -36.01 2.77 3.43
C GLY A 130 -36.62 3.89 2.61
N ALA A 131 -35.89 5.01 2.44
CA ALA A 131 -36.41 6.22 1.79
C ALA A 131 -36.83 5.99 0.34
N TRP A 132 -36.03 5.26 -0.45
CA TRP A 132 -36.33 4.96 -1.86
C TRP A 132 -37.65 4.20 -2.04
N ARG A 133 -37.98 3.28 -1.12
CA ARG A 133 -39.22 2.47 -1.18
C ARG A 133 -40.47 3.34 -1.01
N TRP A 134 -40.41 4.38 -0.17
CA TRP A 134 -41.50 5.34 0.00
C TRP A 134 -41.68 6.25 -1.22
N TRP A 135 -40.58 6.63 -1.89
CA TRP A 135 -40.65 7.40 -3.14
C TRP A 135 -41.30 6.63 -4.28
N VAL A 136 -40.97 5.33 -4.46
CA VAL A 136 -41.61 4.49 -5.47
C VAL A 136 -43.09 4.26 -5.16
N ALA A 137 -43.43 4.02 -3.89
CA ALA A 137 -44.83 3.85 -3.46
C ALA A 137 -45.67 5.13 -3.67
N GLY A 138 -45.15 6.30 -3.30
CA GLY A 138 -45.82 7.59 -3.49
C GLY A 138 -45.99 7.97 -4.97
N GLY A 139 -44.98 7.70 -5.80
CA GLY A 139 -45.03 7.94 -7.24
C GLY A 139 -46.09 7.11 -7.96
N ALA A 140 -46.25 5.83 -7.58
CA ALA A 140 -47.25 4.95 -8.16
C ALA A 140 -48.69 5.38 -7.84
N VAL A 141 -48.94 5.90 -6.63
CA VAL A 141 -50.26 6.40 -6.22
C VAL A 141 -50.63 7.68 -6.99
N LEU A 142 -49.69 8.61 -7.17
CA LEU A 142 -49.92 9.83 -7.93
C LEU A 142 -50.19 9.54 -9.42
N LEU A 143 -49.45 8.59 -10.01
CA LEU A 143 -49.69 8.18 -11.40
C LEU A 143 -51.05 7.49 -11.57
N GLY A 144 -51.43 6.62 -10.62
CA GLY A 144 -52.74 5.98 -10.61
C GLY A 144 -53.90 6.97 -10.49
N LEU A 145 -53.76 7.99 -9.64
CA LEU A 145 -54.75 9.06 -9.49
C LEU A 145 -54.88 9.91 -10.76
N LEU A 146 -53.77 10.23 -11.42
CA LEU A 146 -53.79 10.96 -12.70
C LEU A 146 -54.47 10.15 -13.81
N ILE A 147 -54.17 8.85 -13.91
CA ILE A 147 -54.82 7.96 -14.89
C ILE A 147 -56.33 7.85 -14.60
N ALA A 148 -56.73 7.69 -13.35
CA ALA A 148 -58.13 7.65 -12.96
C ALA A 148 -58.87 8.95 -13.29
N LEU A 149 -58.24 10.11 -13.06
CA LEU A 149 -58.82 11.43 -13.38
C LEU A 149 -59.05 11.59 -14.89
N VAL A 150 -58.09 11.15 -15.72
CA VAL A 150 -58.19 11.20 -17.20
C VAL A 150 -59.26 10.25 -17.72
N LEU A 151 -59.41 9.05 -17.14
CA LEU A 151 -60.47 8.13 -17.54
C LEU A 151 -61.86 8.65 -17.12
N PHE A 152 -61.96 9.28 -15.95
CA PHE A 152 -63.21 9.83 -15.44
C PHE A 152 -63.67 11.10 -16.19
N SER A 153 -62.73 11.93 -16.65
CA SER A 153 -63.05 13.11 -17.48
C SER A 153 -63.57 12.71 -18.87
N ARG A 154 -63.09 11.57 -19.42
CA ARG A 154 -63.53 11.05 -20.73
C ARG A 154 -64.93 10.43 -20.71
N GLN A 155 -65.44 10.05 -19.55
CA GLN A 155 -66.82 9.52 -19.42
C GLN A 155 -67.88 10.62 -19.27
N ARG A 156 -67.47 11.89 -19.13
CA ARG A 156 -68.37 13.05 -18.97
C ARG A 156 -68.54 13.85 -20.26
N THR A 157 -68.66 13.20 -21.41
CA THR A 157 -69.32 13.79 -22.58
C THR A 157 -70.78 13.32 -22.62
N PRO A 158 -71.72 14.04 -21.98
CA PRO A 158 -73.13 13.87 -22.31
C PRO A 158 -73.36 14.43 -23.72
N THR A 159 -73.65 13.54 -24.67
CA THR A 159 -74.36 13.92 -25.89
C THR A 159 -75.76 14.37 -25.49
N ALA A 160 -75.89 15.66 -25.18
CA ALA A 160 -77.14 16.37 -25.28
C ALA A 160 -77.27 16.91 -26.70
N SER A 161 -78.22 16.38 -27.46
CA SER A 161 -78.87 17.07 -28.59
C SER A 161 -80.34 16.68 -28.46
N ALA A 162 -81.17 17.53 -27.85
CA ALA A 162 -81.86 18.67 -28.45
C ALA A 162 -82.84 18.25 -29.56
N ARG A 163 -84.11 18.60 -29.30
CA ARG A 163 -85.32 18.63 -30.14
C ARG A 163 -85.14 18.49 -31.64
#